data_AF-A0A2V8CF75-F1
#
_entry.id   AF-A0A2V8CF75-F1
#
_cell.length_a   1.000
_cell.length_b   1.000
_cell.length_c   1.000
_cell.angle_alpha   90.00
_cell.angle_beta   90.00
_cell.angle_gamma   90.00
#
_symmetry.space_group_name_H-M   'P 1'
#
loop_
_entity.id
_entity.type
_entity.pdbx_description
1 polymer ?
#
loop_
_entity_poly.entity_id
_entity_poly.type
_entity_poly.pdbx_seq_one_letter_code
_entity_poly.pdbx_strand_id
1 'polypeptide(L)'
;MVRPTLLGRPAIRYALAVTVCVYASAAVFSLAAQVPQLRSMTDGVYSAAQAARGQQVYQVQCGECHGMAMEGTTGPPLVGDSFLSNWSGRPLANLIDKIEKTMPFNQPVSLSRQQSADLAAYILQAGKFPAGQAELTEATLAQVAFPTVRTFPAPAASGAATFLPPPEGNLAELMRAIAFPAANTIFNLQIRDPAAQPKKSPASSPFDYVEWGSSVYPGWLAVDQAAIAITETAPLFLTPGRRCQNGRPVPVDRADWKQYVAALVEVGKLAHQTSRARNYAAFVDISEKLNDACANCHKVYRDKGGTEGSGAIRCQ
;
A
#
# COMPACT_ATOMS: atom_id res chain seq x y z
N MET A 1 65.00 -61.93 -32.15
CA MET A 1 63.95 -62.52 -31.30
C MET A 1 63.57 -61.50 -30.23
N VAL A 2 62.46 -60.79 -30.39
CA VAL A 2 61.93 -59.84 -29.40
C VAL A 2 60.59 -60.42 -28.92
N ARG A 3 60.52 -60.80 -27.64
CA ARG A 3 59.30 -61.31 -27.00
C ARG A 3 58.38 -60.13 -26.66
N PRO A 4 57.08 -60.16 -26.99
CA PRO A 4 56.15 -59.12 -26.57
C PRO A 4 55.78 -59.33 -25.09
N THR A 5 55.92 -58.27 -24.29
CA THR A 5 55.49 -58.21 -22.89
C THR A 5 53.96 -58.09 -22.83
N LEU A 6 53.28 -59.16 -22.44
CA LEU A 6 51.84 -59.17 -22.17
C LEU A 6 51.57 -58.41 -20.86
N LEU A 7 50.87 -57.28 -20.93
CA LEU A 7 50.34 -56.60 -19.75
C LEU A 7 49.36 -57.52 -19.01
N GLY A 8 49.60 -57.71 -17.72
CA GLY A 8 48.81 -58.57 -16.86
C GLY A 8 47.35 -58.11 -16.73
N ARG A 9 46.44 -59.09 -16.72
CA ARG A 9 44.98 -58.96 -16.50
C ARG A 9 44.52 -58.00 -15.39
N PRO A 10 45.22 -57.79 -14.25
CA PRO A 10 44.78 -56.80 -13.27
C PRO A 10 44.95 -55.35 -13.74
N ALA A 11 45.97 -55.03 -14.56
CA ALA A 11 46.23 -53.65 -15.01
C ALA A 11 45.13 -53.13 -15.96
N ILE A 12 44.54 -54.01 -16.76
CA ILE A 12 43.44 -53.68 -17.69
C ILE A 12 42.13 -53.39 -16.93
N ARG A 13 41.89 -54.10 -15.80
CA ARG A 13 40.71 -53.89 -14.95
C ARG A 13 40.77 -52.56 -14.18
N TYR A 14 41.94 -52.14 -13.73
CA TYR A 14 42.12 -50.84 -13.09
C TYR A 14 42.01 -49.67 -14.08
N ALA A 15 42.53 -49.81 -15.31
CA ALA A 15 42.42 -48.77 -16.33
C ALA A 15 40.97 -48.50 -16.77
N LEU A 16 40.14 -49.55 -16.90
CA LEU A 16 38.71 -49.45 -17.23
C LEU A 16 37.87 -48.87 -16.09
N ALA A 17 38.18 -49.20 -14.83
CA ALA A 17 37.46 -48.66 -13.67
C ALA A 17 37.69 -47.14 -13.49
N VAL A 18 38.91 -46.66 -13.75
CA VAL A 18 39.25 -45.23 -13.67
C VAL A 18 38.58 -44.44 -14.80
N THR A 19 38.52 -44.98 -16.03
CA THR A 19 37.83 -44.30 -17.14
C THR A 19 36.32 -44.21 -16.92
N VAL A 20 35.67 -45.26 -16.40
CA VAL A 20 34.23 -45.22 -16.09
C VAL A 20 33.90 -44.22 -14.97
N CYS A 21 34.75 -44.08 -13.94
CA CYS A 21 34.58 -43.04 -12.91
C CYS A 21 34.76 -41.61 -13.46
N VAL A 22 35.66 -41.39 -14.43
CA VAL A 22 35.88 -40.08 -15.05
C VAL A 22 34.72 -39.68 -15.97
N TYR A 23 34.13 -40.63 -16.72
CA TYR A 23 32.94 -40.33 -17.54
C TYR A 23 31.66 -40.18 -16.70
N ALA A 24 31.52 -40.94 -15.61
CA ALA A 24 30.39 -40.80 -14.69
C ALA A 24 30.41 -39.46 -13.93
N SER A 25 31.60 -38.91 -13.64
CA SER A 25 31.73 -37.59 -13.01
C SER A 25 31.55 -36.42 -13.99
N ALA A 26 31.90 -36.59 -15.27
CA ALA A 26 31.63 -35.58 -16.31
C ALA A 26 30.13 -35.44 -16.66
N ALA A 27 29.36 -36.54 -16.60
CA ALA A 27 27.92 -36.50 -16.88
C ALA A 27 27.10 -35.80 -15.78
N VAL A 28 27.56 -35.84 -14.52
CA VAL A 28 26.85 -35.20 -13.39
C VAL A 28 27.00 -33.67 -13.40
N PHE A 29 28.05 -33.12 -14.02
CA PHE A 29 28.25 -31.67 -14.11
C PHE A 29 27.42 -30.97 -15.20
N SER A 30 26.77 -31.71 -16.12
CA SER A 30 25.98 -31.12 -17.20
C SER A 30 24.48 -30.96 -16.87
N LEU A 31 24.02 -31.38 -15.69
CA LEU A 31 22.66 -31.18 -15.19
C LEU A 31 22.58 -30.08 -14.12
N ALA A 32 23.49 -29.11 -14.14
CA ALA A 32 23.24 -27.84 -13.47
C ALA A 32 22.14 -27.11 -14.26
N ALA A 33 20.89 -27.36 -13.88
CA ALA A 33 19.73 -26.64 -14.37
C ALA A 33 20.04 -25.14 -14.41
N GLN A 34 19.86 -24.52 -15.57
CA GLN A 34 19.91 -23.07 -15.73
C GLN A 34 18.82 -22.46 -14.85
N VAL A 35 19.16 -22.11 -13.61
CA VAL A 35 18.34 -21.24 -12.79
C VAL A 35 18.18 -19.95 -13.60
N PRO A 36 16.95 -19.53 -13.98
CA PRO A 36 16.76 -18.30 -14.73
C PRO A 36 17.44 -17.17 -13.94
N GLN A 37 18.52 -16.63 -14.49
CA GLN A 37 19.17 -15.46 -13.92
C GLN A 37 18.15 -14.32 -14.02
N LEU A 38 17.62 -13.86 -12.89
CA LEU A 38 16.80 -12.66 -12.85
C LEU A 38 17.63 -11.51 -13.41
N ARG A 39 17.24 -10.98 -14.58
CA ARG A 39 17.82 -9.78 -15.14
C ARG A 39 17.33 -8.59 -14.33
N SER A 40 18.25 -7.68 -14.01
CA SER A 40 17.91 -6.47 -13.31
C SER A 40 17.27 -5.48 -14.30
N MET A 41 16.27 -4.72 -13.87
CA MET A 41 15.73 -3.62 -14.68
C MET A 41 16.76 -2.57 -15.07
N THR A 42 17.87 -2.50 -14.33
CA THR A 42 19.01 -1.65 -14.65
C THR A 42 19.78 -2.09 -15.90
N ASP A 43 19.48 -3.28 -16.45
CA ASP A 43 20.19 -3.84 -17.60
C ASP A 43 19.60 -3.38 -18.95
N GLY A 44 18.63 -2.45 -18.94
CA GLY A 44 17.99 -1.98 -20.17
C GLY A 44 16.98 -2.99 -20.70
N VAL A 45 15.87 -3.16 -20.00
CA VAL A 45 14.90 -4.25 -20.27
C VAL A 45 13.80 -3.90 -21.28
N TYR A 46 13.72 -2.64 -21.69
CA TYR A 46 12.69 -2.14 -22.62
C TYR A 46 13.33 -1.27 -23.72
N SER A 47 12.69 -1.13 -24.87
CA SER A 47 13.19 -0.28 -25.97
C SER A 47 12.63 1.15 -25.88
N ALA A 48 13.37 2.13 -26.40
CA ALA A 48 12.88 3.51 -26.48
C ALA A 48 11.60 3.63 -27.33
N ALA A 49 11.49 2.83 -28.38
CA ALA A 49 10.28 2.78 -29.23
C ALA A 49 9.07 2.24 -28.44
N GLN A 50 9.28 1.24 -27.59
CA GLN A 50 8.25 0.68 -26.73
C GLN A 50 7.75 1.70 -25.70
N ALA A 51 8.67 2.40 -25.04
CA ALA A 51 8.32 3.47 -24.11
C ALA A 51 7.58 4.63 -24.81
N ALA A 52 7.96 4.98 -26.04
CA ALA A 52 7.28 6.02 -26.82
C ALA A 52 5.81 5.67 -27.15
N ARG A 53 5.52 4.39 -27.45
CA ARG A 53 4.12 3.93 -27.61
C ARG A 53 3.36 4.01 -26.29
N GLY A 54 3.98 3.60 -25.19
CA GLY A 54 3.41 3.69 -23.85
C GLY A 54 3.07 5.12 -23.44
N GLN A 55 3.94 6.07 -23.79
CA GLN A 55 3.71 7.49 -23.54
C GLN A 55 2.42 8.01 -24.18
N GLN A 56 2.15 7.61 -25.43
CA GLN A 56 0.93 8.04 -26.13
C GLN A 56 -0.32 7.52 -25.43
N VAL A 57 -0.31 6.26 -24.98
CA VAL A 57 -1.41 5.68 -24.20
C VAL A 57 -1.55 6.40 -22.86
N TYR A 58 -0.44 6.66 -22.17
CA TYR A 58 -0.43 7.29 -20.85
C TYR A 58 -1.07 8.69 -20.85
N GLN A 59 -0.74 9.51 -21.85
CA GLN A 59 -1.25 10.87 -21.96
C GLN A 59 -2.77 10.91 -22.12
N VAL A 60 -3.35 9.89 -22.76
CA VAL A 60 -4.79 9.83 -23.04
C VAL A 60 -5.55 9.15 -21.90
N GLN A 61 -4.97 8.13 -21.26
CA GLN A 61 -5.73 7.24 -20.37
C GLN A 61 -5.27 7.22 -18.90
N CYS A 62 -4.13 7.81 -18.56
CA CYS A 62 -3.53 7.68 -17.23
C CYS A 62 -3.24 9.03 -16.55
N GLY A 63 -2.85 10.04 -17.33
CA GLY A 63 -2.35 11.32 -16.83
C GLY A 63 -3.32 12.09 -15.93
N GLU A 64 -4.63 11.99 -16.16
CA GLU A 64 -5.66 12.68 -15.37
C GLU A 64 -5.64 12.26 -13.88
N CYS A 65 -5.37 10.98 -13.59
CA CYS A 65 -5.31 10.47 -12.22
C CYS A 65 -3.88 10.34 -11.70
N HIS A 66 -2.93 9.93 -12.54
CA HIS A 66 -1.56 9.66 -12.11
C HIS A 66 -0.61 10.84 -12.28
N GLY A 67 -1.09 11.97 -12.83
CA GLY A 67 -0.29 13.16 -13.10
C GLY A 67 0.51 13.04 -14.39
N MET A 68 0.75 14.16 -15.07
CA MET A 68 1.49 14.15 -16.35
C MET A 68 2.99 13.86 -16.16
N ALA A 69 3.52 14.11 -14.96
CA ALA A 69 4.88 13.76 -14.56
C ALA A 69 4.93 12.48 -13.70
N MET A 70 3.83 11.70 -13.64
CA MET A 70 3.69 10.49 -12.81
C MET A 70 3.83 10.74 -11.30
N GLU A 71 3.61 11.99 -10.87
CA GLU A 71 3.71 12.47 -9.49
C GLU A 71 2.57 12.00 -8.59
N GLY A 72 1.48 11.49 -9.19
CA GLY A 72 0.26 11.12 -8.50
C GLY A 72 -0.61 12.33 -8.17
N THR A 73 -1.91 12.20 -8.41
CA THR A 73 -2.91 13.20 -8.00
C THR A 73 -4.06 12.49 -7.30
N THR A 74 -5.10 12.10 -8.03
CA THR A 74 -6.18 11.24 -7.54
C THR A 74 -5.76 9.76 -7.50
N GLY A 75 -4.87 9.34 -8.40
CA GLY A 75 -4.19 8.04 -8.39
C GLY A 75 -2.77 8.14 -7.79
N PRO A 76 -2.17 7.02 -7.35
CA PRO A 76 -0.85 7.02 -6.73
C PRO A 76 0.26 7.45 -7.72
N PRO A 77 1.42 7.93 -7.22
CA PRO A 77 2.59 8.16 -8.05
C PRO A 77 3.05 6.87 -8.72
N LEU A 78 3.52 6.98 -9.97
CA LEU A 78 4.04 5.85 -10.75
C LEU A 78 5.56 5.87 -10.91
N VAL A 79 6.23 6.85 -10.30
CA VAL A 79 7.70 6.96 -10.24
C VAL A 79 8.15 7.38 -8.83
N GLY A 80 9.46 7.29 -8.58
CA GLY A 80 10.08 7.71 -7.32
C GLY A 80 9.97 6.70 -6.18
N ASP A 81 10.40 7.11 -4.99
CA ASP A 81 10.63 6.21 -3.85
C ASP A 81 9.36 5.50 -3.38
N SER A 82 8.21 6.17 -3.42
CA SER A 82 6.92 5.58 -3.03
C SER A 82 6.52 4.44 -3.98
N PHE A 83 6.69 4.66 -5.29
CA PHE A 83 6.46 3.61 -6.29
C PHE A 83 7.44 2.45 -6.11
N LEU A 84 8.74 2.73 -6.02
CA LEU A 84 9.76 1.69 -5.85
C LEU A 84 9.60 0.91 -4.55
N SER A 85 9.14 1.53 -3.47
CA SER A 85 8.86 0.84 -2.20
C SER A 85 7.72 -0.17 -2.33
N ASN A 86 6.66 0.18 -3.08
CA ASN A 86 5.53 -0.72 -3.33
C ASN A 86 5.90 -1.89 -4.26
N TRP A 87 6.81 -1.65 -5.22
CA TRP A 87 7.20 -2.62 -6.23
C TRP A 87 8.51 -3.36 -5.95
N SER A 88 9.24 -2.98 -4.88
CA SER A 88 10.54 -3.54 -4.50
C SER A 88 10.57 -5.07 -4.54
N GLY A 89 11.51 -5.63 -5.32
CA GLY A 89 11.71 -7.08 -5.48
C GLY A 89 10.58 -7.82 -6.20
N ARG A 90 9.52 -7.14 -6.65
CA ARG A 90 8.41 -7.77 -7.38
C ARG A 90 8.77 -7.97 -8.87
N PRO A 91 8.29 -9.05 -9.51
CA PRO A 91 8.38 -9.20 -10.96
C PRO A 91 7.69 -8.06 -11.71
N LEU A 92 8.27 -7.63 -12.83
CA LEU A 92 7.68 -6.64 -13.73
C LEU A 92 6.32 -7.10 -14.28
N ALA A 93 6.18 -8.41 -14.50
CA ALA A 93 4.91 -9.04 -14.88
C ALA A 93 3.76 -8.62 -13.94
N ASN A 94 4.02 -8.45 -12.63
CA ASN A 94 2.99 -8.04 -11.68
C ASN A 94 2.48 -6.61 -11.93
N LEU A 95 3.33 -5.71 -12.43
CA LEU A 95 2.91 -4.35 -12.81
C LEU A 95 2.04 -4.39 -14.06
N ILE A 96 2.44 -5.17 -15.06
CA ILE A 96 1.68 -5.32 -16.31
C ILE A 96 0.31 -5.95 -16.01
N ASP A 97 0.27 -7.01 -15.19
CA ASP A 97 -0.95 -7.62 -14.70
C ASP A 97 -1.86 -6.60 -13.98
N LYS A 98 -1.28 -5.74 -13.16
CA LYS A 98 -2.03 -4.69 -12.46
C LYS A 98 -2.64 -3.69 -13.44
N ILE A 99 -1.87 -3.24 -14.42
CA ILE A 99 -2.33 -2.30 -15.45
C ILE A 99 -3.47 -2.95 -16.25
N GLU A 100 -3.24 -4.13 -16.81
CA GLU A 100 -4.21 -4.84 -17.64
C GLU A 100 -5.52 -5.12 -16.90
N LYS A 101 -5.43 -5.61 -15.66
CA LYS A 101 -6.61 -6.12 -14.93
C LYS A 101 -7.40 -5.03 -14.21
N THR A 102 -6.76 -3.90 -13.89
CA THR A 102 -7.36 -2.90 -12.98
C THR A 102 -7.34 -1.47 -13.50
N MET A 103 -6.67 -1.21 -14.62
CA MET A 103 -6.58 0.12 -15.22
C MET A 103 -7.16 0.16 -16.64
N PRO A 104 -7.67 1.33 -17.07
CA PRO A 104 -7.98 2.51 -16.26
C PRO A 104 -9.07 2.22 -15.22
N PHE A 105 -9.08 2.93 -14.08
CA PHE A 105 -10.00 2.64 -12.96
C PHE A 105 -11.48 2.68 -13.35
N ASN A 106 -11.85 3.60 -14.25
CA ASN A 106 -13.21 3.73 -14.76
C ASN A 106 -13.55 2.72 -15.88
N GLN A 107 -12.56 2.04 -16.46
CA GLN A 107 -12.71 1.04 -17.51
C GLN A 107 -11.70 -0.11 -17.35
N PRO A 108 -11.80 -0.94 -16.30
CA PRO A 108 -10.87 -2.05 -16.09
C PRO A 108 -10.91 -3.05 -17.25
N VAL A 109 -9.78 -3.72 -17.52
CA VAL A 109 -9.68 -4.77 -18.57
C VAL A 109 -9.89 -4.22 -20.00
N SER A 110 -9.73 -2.91 -20.20
CA SER A 110 -9.84 -2.28 -21.53
C SER A 110 -8.50 -2.21 -22.29
N LEU A 111 -7.37 -2.31 -21.58
CA LEU A 111 -6.03 -2.30 -22.15
C LEU A 111 -5.60 -3.72 -22.53
N SER A 112 -5.08 -3.89 -23.74
CA SER A 112 -4.44 -5.15 -24.12
C SER A 112 -3.16 -5.38 -23.31
N ARG A 113 -2.73 -6.65 -23.23
CA ARG A 113 -1.43 -7.03 -22.65
C ARG A 113 -0.26 -6.23 -23.26
N GLN A 114 -0.28 -6.02 -24.58
CA GLN A 114 0.76 -5.27 -25.29
C GLN A 114 0.76 -3.79 -24.90
N GLN A 115 -0.42 -3.14 -24.85
CA GLN A 115 -0.52 -1.75 -24.37
C GLN A 115 -0.06 -1.63 -22.91
N SER A 116 -0.33 -2.64 -22.09
CA SER A 116 0.08 -2.68 -20.69
C SER A 116 1.61 -2.83 -20.55
N ALA A 117 2.24 -3.62 -21.43
CA ALA A 117 3.70 -3.73 -21.52
C ALA A 117 4.35 -2.43 -22.03
N ASP A 118 3.75 -1.78 -23.02
CA ASP A 118 4.20 -0.48 -23.53
C ASP A 118 4.10 0.61 -22.44
N LEU A 119 3.01 0.65 -21.67
CA LEU A 119 2.84 1.53 -20.51
C LEU A 119 3.88 1.25 -19.42
N ALA A 120 4.15 -0.02 -19.11
CA ALA A 120 5.20 -0.38 -18.16
C ALA A 120 6.58 0.10 -18.63
N ALA A 121 6.91 -0.03 -19.92
CA ALA A 121 8.14 0.51 -20.50
C ALA A 121 8.23 2.04 -20.31
N TYR A 122 7.14 2.76 -20.52
CA TYR A 122 7.11 4.21 -20.31
C TYR A 122 7.30 4.60 -18.84
N ILE A 123 6.66 3.88 -17.91
CA ILE A 123 6.85 4.08 -16.47
C ILE A 123 8.31 3.86 -16.07
N LEU A 124 8.97 2.83 -16.62
CA LEU A 124 10.40 2.60 -16.38
C LEU A 124 11.27 3.72 -16.93
N GLN A 125 10.96 4.23 -18.12
CA GLN A 125 11.65 5.38 -18.69
C GLN A 125 11.51 6.63 -17.82
N ALA A 126 10.29 6.96 -17.38
CA ALA A 126 10.04 8.09 -16.48
C ALA A 126 10.74 7.88 -15.11
N GLY A 127 10.81 6.64 -14.63
CA GLY A 127 11.56 6.23 -13.45
C GLY A 127 13.08 6.21 -13.62
N LYS A 128 13.61 6.67 -14.77
CA LYS A 128 15.05 6.76 -15.10
C LYS A 128 15.76 5.40 -15.18
N PHE A 129 15.03 4.31 -15.40
CA PHE A 129 15.65 3.03 -15.77
C PHE A 129 16.18 3.13 -17.21
N PRO A 130 17.39 2.63 -17.50
CA PRO A 130 17.96 2.73 -18.83
C PRO A 130 17.11 1.97 -19.85
N ALA A 131 17.06 2.46 -21.07
CA ALA A 131 16.52 1.71 -22.20
C ALA A 131 17.58 0.74 -22.74
N GLY A 132 17.13 -0.40 -23.24
CA GLY A 132 17.94 -1.35 -24.01
C GLY A 132 17.53 -1.43 -25.47
N GLN A 133 18.05 -2.46 -26.15
CA GLN A 133 17.82 -2.68 -27.59
C GLN A 133 16.59 -3.56 -27.87
N ALA A 134 16.12 -4.33 -26.89
CA ALA A 134 15.02 -5.27 -27.03
C ALA A 134 13.74 -4.75 -26.37
N GLU A 135 12.59 -5.14 -26.93
CA GLU A 135 11.29 -4.89 -26.29
C GLU A 135 11.03 -5.88 -25.14
N LEU A 136 10.25 -5.44 -24.15
CA LEU A 136 9.64 -6.32 -23.16
C LEU A 136 8.69 -7.27 -23.87
N THR A 137 9.04 -8.56 -23.85
CA THR A 137 8.22 -9.67 -24.36
C THR A 137 7.81 -10.60 -23.22
N GLU A 138 6.75 -11.39 -23.40
CA GLU A 138 6.25 -12.31 -22.38
C GLU A 138 7.35 -13.25 -21.85
N ALA A 139 8.24 -13.72 -22.72
CA ALA A 139 9.39 -14.56 -22.35
C ALA A 139 10.40 -13.86 -21.41
N THR A 140 10.54 -12.53 -21.55
CA THR A 140 11.45 -11.72 -20.74
C THR A 140 10.81 -11.22 -19.43
N LEU A 141 9.48 -11.08 -19.38
CA LEU A 141 8.76 -10.53 -18.22
C LEU A 141 8.92 -11.37 -16.96
N ALA A 142 8.97 -12.70 -17.09
CA ALA A 142 9.15 -13.61 -15.97
C ALA A 142 10.53 -13.52 -15.31
N GLN A 143 11.49 -12.89 -16.00
CA GLN A 143 12.90 -12.85 -15.60
C GLN A 143 13.32 -11.45 -15.14
N VAL A 144 12.42 -10.46 -15.16
CA VAL A 144 12.71 -9.07 -14.80
C VAL A 144 11.98 -8.72 -13.51
N ALA A 145 12.70 -8.19 -12.52
CA ALA A 145 12.13 -7.71 -11.28
C ALA A 145 12.61 -6.29 -10.95
N PHE A 146 11.77 -5.56 -10.23
CA PHE A 146 12.15 -4.27 -9.67
C PHE A 146 13.35 -4.41 -8.74
N PRO A 147 14.28 -3.43 -8.74
CA PRO A 147 15.41 -3.47 -7.84
C PRO A 147 14.87 -3.59 -6.41
N THR A 148 15.39 -4.57 -5.67
CA THR A 148 15.16 -4.59 -4.24
C THR A 148 15.78 -3.32 -3.71
N VAL A 149 14.93 -2.41 -3.20
CA VAL A 149 15.42 -1.29 -2.40
C VAL A 149 16.22 -1.94 -1.28
N ARG A 150 17.55 -1.85 -1.35
CA ARG A 150 18.43 -2.27 -0.25
C ARG A 150 18.12 -1.30 0.87
N THR A 151 17.12 -1.64 1.67
CA THR A 151 17.15 -1.28 3.07
C THR A 151 18.44 -1.91 3.56
N PHE A 152 19.48 -1.09 3.74
CA PHE A 152 20.58 -1.48 4.59
C PHE A 152 19.95 -2.15 5.83
N PRO A 153 20.45 -3.30 6.32
CA PRO A 153 20.17 -3.63 7.69
C PRO A 153 20.58 -2.38 8.44
N ALA A 154 19.62 -1.69 9.05
CA ALA A 154 19.92 -0.51 9.83
C ALA A 154 21.11 -0.89 10.70
N PRO A 155 22.24 -0.14 10.69
CA PRO A 155 23.34 -0.42 11.59
C PRO A 155 22.69 -0.57 12.95
N ALA A 156 22.84 -1.76 13.57
CA ALA A 156 22.05 -2.22 14.71
C ALA A 156 21.76 -1.00 15.56
N ALA A 157 20.54 -0.48 15.39
CA ALA A 157 20.25 0.81 15.92
C ALA A 157 20.22 0.54 17.41
N SER A 158 21.25 1.02 18.10
CA SER A 158 21.08 1.65 19.40
C SER A 158 20.21 2.91 19.25
N GLY A 159 19.23 2.89 18.34
CA GLY A 159 18.05 3.70 18.45
C GLY A 159 17.23 2.95 19.46
N ALA A 160 16.93 3.63 20.56
CA ALA A 160 15.70 3.32 21.25
C ALA A 160 14.63 3.16 20.16
N ALA A 161 14.22 1.91 19.88
CA ALA A 161 12.90 1.68 19.37
C ALA A 161 12.05 2.54 20.29
N THR A 162 11.42 3.57 19.76
CA THR A 162 10.30 4.17 20.47
C THR A 162 9.32 3.02 20.51
N PHE A 163 9.41 2.23 21.58
CA PHE A 163 8.43 1.25 21.96
C PHE A 163 7.22 2.11 22.22
N LEU A 164 6.46 2.39 21.16
CA LEU A 164 5.09 2.79 21.34
C LEU A 164 4.51 1.63 22.15
N PRO A 165 3.99 1.91 23.36
CA PRO A 165 3.38 0.86 24.16
C PRO A 165 2.31 0.17 23.29
N PRO A 166 2.10 -1.14 23.50
CA PRO A 166 1.05 -1.84 22.78
C PRO A 166 -0.27 -1.07 22.96
N PRO A 167 -1.14 -1.07 21.94
CA PRO A 167 -2.41 -0.38 22.03
C PRO A 167 -3.22 -0.91 23.22
N GLU A 168 -3.57 -0.03 24.15
CA GLU A 168 -4.31 -0.36 25.38
C GLU A 168 -5.69 -0.93 25.05
N GLY A 169 -6.47 -0.19 24.24
CA GLY A 169 -7.82 -0.58 23.85
C GLY A 169 -7.89 -1.27 22.49
N ASN A 170 -8.93 -2.08 22.31
CA ASN A 170 -9.34 -2.58 21.01
C ASN A 170 -9.88 -1.44 20.11
N LEU A 171 -10.05 -1.74 18.82
CA LEU A 171 -10.52 -0.75 17.85
C LEU A 171 -11.86 -0.12 18.24
N ALA A 172 -12.81 -0.90 18.74
CA ALA A 172 -14.14 -0.40 19.08
C ALA A 172 -14.10 0.52 20.32
N GLU A 173 -13.22 0.25 21.28
CA GLU A 173 -12.97 1.14 22.43
C GLU A 173 -12.38 2.47 21.98
N LEU A 174 -11.34 2.45 21.12
CA LEU A 174 -10.76 3.67 20.57
C LEU A 174 -11.80 4.48 19.77
N MET A 175 -12.61 3.81 18.96
CA MET A 175 -13.70 4.44 18.22
C MET A 175 -14.71 5.10 19.16
N ARG A 176 -15.15 4.42 20.23
CA ARG A 176 -16.10 4.99 21.22
C ARG A 176 -15.49 6.13 22.03
N ALA A 177 -14.20 6.04 22.35
CA ALA A 177 -13.50 7.01 23.18
C ALA A 177 -13.27 8.35 22.46
N ILE A 178 -12.93 8.31 21.16
CA ILE A 178 -12.48 9.52 20.45
C ILE A 178 -13.29 9.78 19.19
N ALA A 179 -13.28 8.85 18.23
CA ALA A 179 -13.84 9.12 16.90
C ALA A 179 -15.36 9.34 16.93
N PHE A 180 -16.10 8.56 17.72
CA PHE A 180 -17.55 8.67 17.83
C PHE A 180 -17.99 10.02 18.42
N PRO A 181 -17.55 10.45 19.62
CA PRO A 181 -17.96 11.75 20.16
C PRO A 181 -17.47 12.92 19.28
N ALA A 182 -16.26 12.85 18.71
CA ALA A 182 -15.75 13.88 17.82
C ALA A 182 -16.58 14.01 16.54
N ALA A 183 -16.91 12.89 15.87
CA ALA A 183 -17.74 12.92 14.66
C ALA A 183 -19.15 13.47 14.95
N ASN A 184 -19.75 13.10 16.08
CA ASN A 184 -21.06 13.62 16.46
C ASN A 184 -21.05 15.13 16.75
N THR A 185 -19.95 15.68 17.28
CA THR A 185 -19.78 17.15 17.39
C THR A 185 -19.81 17.81 16.01
N ILE A 186 -19.20 17.20 15.00
CA ILE A 186 -19.21 17.71 13.61
C ILE A 186 -20.60 17.55 12.98
N PHE A 187 -21.23 16.38 13.08
CA PHE A 187 -22.58 16.15 12.54
C PHE A 187 -23.63 17.05 13.17
N ASN A 188 -23.46 17.45 14.44
CA ASN A 188 -24.37 18.37 15.11
C ASN A 188 -24.49 19.74 14.40
N LEU A 189 -23.52 20.11 13.56
CA LEU A 189 -23.59 21.35 12.76
C LEU A 189 -24.73 21.31 11.74
N GLN A 190 -25.22 20.13 11.35
CA GLN A 190 -26.37 20.02 10.45
C GLN A 190 -27.66 20.59 11.06
N ILE A 191 -27.74 20.70 12.39
CA ILE A 191 -28.94 21.18 13.10
C ILE A 191 -28.68 22.40 13.98
N ARG A 192 -27.42 22.74 14.25
CA ARG A 192 -27.07 23.81 15.19
C ARG A 192 -25.84 24.61 14.74
N ASP A 193 -26.03 25.91 14.57
CA ASP A 193 -24.93 26.84 14.33
C ASP A 193 -24.02 26.96 15.59
N PRO A 194 -22.72 26.65 15.49
CA PRO A 194 -21.77 26.78 16.59
C PRO A 194 -21.51 28.23 17.02
N ALA A 195 -21.85 29.22 16.19
CA ALA A 195 -21.81 30.63 16.56
C ALA A 195 -23.00 31.03 17.46
N ALA A 196 -24.11 30.30 17.40
CA ALA A 196 -25.36 30.59 18.11
C ALA A 196 -25.44 29.93 19.51
N GLN A 197 -24.31 29.55 20.11
CA GLN A 197 -24.33 28.87 21.42
C GLN A 197 -24.57 29.84 22.58
N PRO A 198 -25.42 29.46 23.56
CA PRO A 198 -25.67 30.26 24.76
C PRO A 198 -24.41 30.36 25.62
N LYS A 199 -24.36 31.39 26.46
CA LYS A 199 -23.23 31.66 27.38
C LYS A 199 -22.99 30.44 28.29
N LYS A 200 -21.72 30.20 28.63
CA LYS A 200 -21.29 29.13 29.53
C LYS A 200 -22.08 29.14 30.83
N SER A 201 -22.61 27.98 31.22
CA SER A 201 -23.20 27.79 32.54
C SER A 201 -22.11 27.80 33.61
N PRO A 202 -22.29 28.51 34.73
CA PRO A 202 -21.42 28.35 35.90
C PRO A 202 -21.47 26.91 36.41
N ALA A 203 -20.41 26.47 37.09
CA ALA A 203 -20.43 25.20 37.80
C ALA A 203 -21.57 25.19 38.83
N SER A 204 -22.42 24.17 38.77
CA SER A 204 -23.50 23.90 39.72
C SER A 204 -22.96 23.14 40.94
N SER A 205 -23.67 23.22 42.07
CA SER A 205 -23.41 22.41 43.26
C SER A 205 -24.51 21.34 43.41
N PRO A 206 -24.17 20.07 43.67
CA PRO A 206 -22.80 19.54 43.78
C PRO A 206 -22.05 19.57 42.44
N PHE A 207 -20.73 19.70 42.49
CA PHE A 207 -19.90 19.80 41.27
C PHE A 207 -19.94 18.49 40.48
N ASP A 208 -20.42 18.58 39.24
CA ASP A 208 -20.35 17.51 38.24
C ASP A 208 -19.39 17.91 37.11
N TYR A 209 -18.26 17.19 37.00
CA TYR A 209 -17.27 17.45 35.97
C TYR A 209 -17.76 17.11 34.55
N VAL A 210 -18.63 16.12 34.39
CA VAL A 210 -19.17 15.73 33.07
C VAL A 210 -20.10 16.82 32.57
N GLU A 211 -20.99 17.31 33.43
CA GLU A 211 -21.89 18.42 33.11
C GLU A 211 -21.10 19.69 32.83
N TRP A 212 -20.24 20.12 33.76
CA TRP A 212 -19.44 21.33 33.61
C TRP A 212 -18.47 21.26 32.43
N GLY A 213 -17.77 20.14 32.26
CA GLY A 213 -16.76 19.90 31.23
C GLY A 213 -17.31 20.08 29.81
N SER A 214 -18.56 19.68 29.58
CA SER A 214 -19.26 19.86 28.31
C SER A 214 -19.40 21.34 27.89
N SER A 215 -19.33 22.27 28.84
CA SER A 215 -19.44 23.71 28.61
C SER A 215 -18.09 24.42 28.44
N VAL A 216 -16.97 23.75 28.72
CA VAL A 216 -15.64 24.37 28.78
C VAL A 216 -15.15 24.79 27.38
N TYR A 217 -15.44 23.99 26.36
CA TYR A 217 -15.04 24.22 24.98
C TYR A 217 -16.28 24.42 24.09
N PRO A 218 -16.90 25.61 24.08
CA PRO A 218 -18.16 25.82 23.36
C PRO A 218 -17.95 26.19 21.89
N GLY A 219 -19.04 26.08 21.13
CA GLY A 219 -19.16 26.60 19.77
C GLY A 219 -18.08 26.06 18.84
N TRP A 220 -17.47 26.97 18.08
CA TRP A 220 -16.43 26.64 17.11
C TRP A 220 -15.19 25.96 17.71
N LEU A 221 -14.89 26.20 19.00
CA LEU A 221 -13.76 25.55 19.64
C LEU A 221 -13.98 24.03 19.78
N ALA A 222 -15.23 23.60 20.07
CA ALA A 222 -15.59 22.19 20.09
C ALA A 222 -15.37 21.54 18.72
N VAL A 223 -15.74 22.25 17.65
CA VAL A 223 -15.62 21.78 16.26
C VAL A 223 -14.16 21.68 15.84
N ASP A 224 -13.35 22.70 16.14
CA ASP A 224 -11.91 22.70 15.88
C ASP A 224 -11.24 21.47 16.53
N GLN A 225 -11.54 21.22 17.81
CA GLN A 225 -10.99 20.09 18.56
C GLN A 225 -11.51 18.75 18.06
N ALA A 226 -12.79 18.65 17.70
CA ALA A 226 -13.36 17.44 17.13
C ALA A 226 -12.71 17.08 15.79
N ALA A 227 -12.46 18.07 14.92
CA ALA A 227 -11.80 17.84 13.65
C ALA A 227 -10.34 17.38 13.82
N ILE A 228 -9.60 17.97 14.77
CA ILE A 228 -8.27 17.50 15.16
C ILE A 228 -8.34 16.06 15.68
N ALA A 229 -9.29 15.77 16.58
CA ALA A 229 -9.45 14.45 17.16
C ALA A 229 -9.71 13.38 16.09
N ILE A 230 -10.56 13.65 15.09
CA ILE A 230 -10.76 12.74 13.95
C ILE A 230 -9.46 12.55 13.17
N THR A 231 -8.78 13.66 12.83
CA THR A 231 -7.55 13.66 12.03
C THR A 231 -6.44 12.85 12.69
N GLU A 232 -6.22 13.03 14.00
CA GLU A 232 -5.13 12.41 14.75
C GLU A 232 -5.48 11.00 15.25
N THR A 233 -6.76 10.68 15.43
CA THR A 233 -7.19 9.33 15.80
C THR A 233 -7.10 8.37 14.63
N ALA A 234 -7.39 8.81 13.40
CA ALA A 234 -7.42 7.94 12.25
C ALA A 234 -6.10 7.14 12.05
N PRO A 235 -4.90 7.73 12.14
CA PRO A 235 -3.64 6.99 12.10
C PRO A 235 -3.47 5.95 13.21
N LEU A 236 -4.11 6.11 14.38
CA LEU A 236 -4.08 5.12 15.47
C LEU A 236 -4.84 3.82 15.10
N PHE A 237 -5.63 3.83 14.03
CA PHE A 237 -6.23 2.62 13.45
C PHE A 237 -5.21 1.78 12.67
N LEU A 238 -4.01 2.31 12.41
CA LEU A 238 -2.88 1.60 11.81
C LEU A 238 -1.88 1.09 12.85
N THR A 239 -2.12 1.31 14.15
CA THR A 239 -1.23 0.84 15.22
C THR A 239 -1.08 -0.69 15.16
N PRO A 240 0.14 -1.21 14.95
CA PRO A 240 0.38 -2.65 14.95
C PRO A 240 -0.06 -3.31 16.27
N GLY A 241 -0.61 -4.52 16.19
CA GLY A 241 -1.04 -5.29 17.35
C GLY A 241 -2.42 -4.92 17.91
N ARG A 242 -3.08 -3.87 17.38
CA ARG A 242 -4.46 -3.53 17.78
C ARG A 242 -5.42 -4.66 17.42
N ARG A 243 -6.32 -4.99 18.35
CA ARG A 243 -7.33 -6.03 18.21
C ARG A 243 -8.69 -5.40 17.86
N CYS A 244 -9.51 -6.13 17.12
CA CYS A 244 -10.93 -5.87 16.95
C CYS A 244 -11.72 -6.36 18.17
N GLN A 245 -13.01 -6.03 18.25
CA GLN A 245 -13.83 -6.37 19.42
C GLN A 245 -13.97 -7.89 19.63
N ASN A 246 -13.91 -8.67 18.55
CA ASN A 246 -13.85 -10.14 18.60
C ASN A 246 -12.45 -10.74 18.84
N GLY A 247 -11.45 -9.93 19.19
CA GLY A 247 -10.08 -10.38 19.46
C GLY A 247 -9.24 -10.68 18.21
N ARG A 248 -9.77 -10.53 16.99
CA ARG A 248 -8.96 -10.66 15.76
C ARG A 248 -8.03 -9.45 15.59
N PRO A 249 -6.90 -9.57 14.88
CA PRO A 249 -6.09 -8.41 14.52
C PRO A 249 -6.88 -7.43 13.64
N VAL A 250 -6.71 -6.13 13.87
CA VAL A 250 -7.12 -5.10 12.92
C VAL A 250 -6.35 -5.31 11.61
N PRO A 251 -6.98 -5.22 10.43
CA PRO A 251 -6.33 -5.51 9.15
C PRO A 251 -5.44 -4.35 8.66
N VAL A 252 -4.51 -3.90 9.49
CA VAL A 252 -3.66 -2.71 9.25
C VAL A 252 -2.83 -2.77 7.98
N ASP A 253 -2.55 -3.98 7.47
CA ASP A 253 -1.76 -4.18 6.25
C ASP A 253 -2.58 -4.07 4.96
N ARG A 254 -3.91 -4.17 5.06
CA ARG A 254 -4.80 -4.16 3.89
C ARG A 254 -4.81 -2.79 3.21
N ALA A 255 -4.77 -2.80 1.88
CA ALA A 255 -4.71 -1.58 1.07
C ALA A 255 -5.98 -0.72 1.23
N ASP A 256 -7.16 -1.34 1.23
CA ASP A 256 -8.43 -0.65 1.44
C ASP A 256 -8.53 -0.09 2.87
N TRP A 257 -8.04 -0.80 3.89
CA TRP A 257 -7.95 -0.26 5.26
C TRP A 257 -7.10 1.02 5.32
N LYS A 258 -5.88 0.98 4.75
CA LYS A 258 -5.00 2.15 4.67
C LYS A 258 -5.64 3.32 3.91
N GLN A 259 -6.32 3.02 2.80
CA GLN A 259 -7.04 4.00 2.01
C GLN A 259 -8.19 4.65 2.82
N TYR A 260 -9.00 3.86 3.53
CA TYR A 260 -10.11 4.38 4.33
C TYR A 260 -9.63 5.21 5.52
N VAL A 261 -8.52 4.80 6.16
CA VAL A 261 -7.86 5.63 7.19
C VAL A 261 -7.40 6.96 6.60
N ALA A 262 -6.74 6.94 5.44
CA ALA A 262 -6.29 8.17 4.78
C ALA A 262 -7.47 9.09 4.42
N ALA A 263 -8.57 8.54 3.89
CA ALA A 263 -9.77 9.32 3.59
C ALA A 263 -10.34 10.00 4.85
N LEU A 264 -10.36 9.32 5.99
CA LEU A 264 -10.82 9.90 7.25
C LEU A 264 -9.89 11.02 7.75
N VAL A 265 -8.57 10.88 7.59
CA VAL A 265 -7.59 11.94 7.86
C VAL A 265 -7.88 13.17 7.00
N GLU A 266 -8.09 12.99 5.69
CA GLU A 266 -8.31 14.11 4.77
C GLU A 266 -9.62 14.84 5.06
N VAL A 267 -10.71 14.12 5.35
CA VAL A 267 -11.96 14.77 5.77
C VAL A 267 -11.81 15.49 7.11
N GLY A 268 -11.06 14.93 8.07
CA GLY A 268 -10.74 15.60 9.33
C GLY A 268 -9.96 16.91 9.12
N LYS A 269 -8.97 16.92 8.22
CA LYS A 269 -8.22 18.14 7.86
C LYS A 269 -9.14 19.18 7.20
N LEU A 270 -10.00 18.76 6.28
CA LEU A 270 -10.95 19.64 5.62
C LEU A 270 -11.94 20.25 6.64
N ALA A 271 -12.45 19.43 7.56
CA ALA A 271 -13.30 19.88 8.65
C ALA A 271 -12.59 20.91 9.52
N HIS A 272 -11.31 20.68 9.86
CA HIS A 272 -10.53 21.61 10.69
C HIS A 272 -10.27 22.93 9.96
N GLN A 273 -9.87 22.89 8.69
CA GLN A 273 -9.66 24.10 7.89
C GLN A 273 -10.94 24.93 7.78
N THR A 274 -12.07 24.26 7.52
CA THR A 274 -13.38 24.91 7.37
C THR A 274 -13.91 25.45 8.69
N SER A 275 -13.71 24.71 9.80
CA SER A 275 -14.10 25.17 11.12
C SER A 275 -13.29 26.41 11.50
N ARG A 276 -11.97 26.42 11.26
CA ARG A 276 -11.10 27.58 11.50
C ARG A 276 -11.50 28.81 10.70
N ALA A 277 -11.99 28.62 9.48
CA ALA A 277 -12.57 29.67 8.65
C ALA A 277 -13.98 30.11 9.10
N ARG A 278 -14.57 29.43 10.09
CA ARG A 278 -15.92 29.70 10.64
C ARG A 278 -17.01 29.60 9.58
N ASN A 279 -16.80 28.76 8.56
CA ASN A 279 -17.71 28.61 7.43
C ASN A 279 -18.79 27.55 7.74
N TYR A 280 -19.87 27.97 8.41
CA TYR A 280 -20.97 27.08 8.80
C TYR A 280 -21.67 26.42 7.59
N ALA A 281 -21.91 27.16 6.51
CA ALA A 281 -22.64 26.66 5.35
C ALA A 281 -21.96 25.46 4.66
N ALA A 282 -20.63 25.39 4.71
CA ALA A 282 -19.86 24.28 4.15
C ALA A 282 -19.98 22.97 4.96
N PHE A 283 -20.50 23.00 6.19
CA PHE A 283 -20.54 21.81 7.04
C PHE A 283 -21.61 20.78 6.65
N VAL A 284 -22.56 21.13 5.77
CA VAL A 284 -23.45 20.13 5.18
C VAL A 284 -22.65 19.14 4.32
N ASP A 285 -21.84 19.66 3.39
CA ASP A 285 -20.96 18.85 2.52
C ASP A 285 -19.88 18.12 3.32
N ILE A 286 -19.30 18.75 4.34
CA ILE A 286 -18.30 18.08 5.21
C ILE A 286 -18.94 16.94 6.00
N SER A 287 -20.19 17.11 6.47
CA SER A 287 -20.91 16.04 7.16
C SER A 287 -21.17 14.86 6.23
N GLU A 288 -21.55 15.10 4.99
CA GLU A 288 -21.72 14.04 3.99
C GLU A 288 -20.39 13.30 3.73
N LYS A 289 -19.30 14.04 3.48
CA LYS A 289 -17.96 13.46 3.30
C LYS A 289 -17.49 12.65 4.51
N LEU A 290 -17.76 13.14 5.72
CA LEU A 290 -17.40 12.43 6.95
C LEU A 290 -18.24 11.16 7.13
N ASN A 291 -19.53 11.22 6.80
CA ASN A 291 -20.39 10.05 6.79
C ASN A 291 -19.89 8.99 5.80
N ASP A 292 -19.49 9.39 4.59
CA ASP A 292 -18.97 8.49 3.58
C ASP A 292 -17.63 7.86 3.99
N ALA A 293 -16.70 8.66 4.55
CA ALA A 293 -15.45 8.17 5.09
C ALA A 293 -15.68 7.13 6.22
N CYS A 294 -16.65 7.39 7.11
CA CYS A 294 -17.06 6.41 8.12
C CYS A 294 -17.67 5.14 7.50
N ALA A 295 -18.53 5.30 6.50
CA ALA A 295 -19.24 4.20 5.86
C ALA A 295 -18.31 3.25 5.10
N ASN A 296 -17.23 3.76 4.51
CA ASN A 296 -16.23 2.95 3.80
C ASN A 296 -15.65 1.84 4.70
N CYS A 297 -15.31 2.18 5.95
CA CYS A 297 -14.90 1.18 6.94
C CYS A 297 -16.09 0.37 7.47
N HIS A 298 -17.17 1.03 7.87
CA HIS A 298 -18.26 0.38 8.59
C HIS A 298 -19.01 -0.66 7.74
N LYS A 299 -19.23 -0.40 6.45
CA LYS A 299 -19.91 -1.35 5.55
C LYS A 299 -19.12 -2.64 5.36
N VAL A 300 -17.79 -2.55 5.36
CA VAL A 300 -16.89 -3.70 5.11
C VAL A 300 -16.55 -4.43 6.41
N TYR A 301 -16.20 -3.69 7.46
CA TYR A 301 -15.58 -4.23 8.67
C TYR A 301 -16.50 -4.25 9.89
N ARG A 302 -17.63 -3.53 9.88
CA ARG A 302 -18.56 -3.44 11.01
C ARG A 302 -19.91 -4.09 10.71
N ASP A 303 -20.70 -3.57 9.77
CA ASP A 303 -22.13 -3.83 9.68
C ASP A 303 -22.49 -5.25 9.17
N LYS A 304 -23.64 -5.78 9.60
CA LYS A 304 -24.19 -7.04 9.07
C LYS A 304 -25.00 -6.73 7.81
N GLY A 305 -24.43 -6.91 6.61
CA GLY A 305 -25.25 -6.82 5.38
C GLY A 305 -24.56 -6.56 4.02
N GLY A 306 -23.23 -6.52 3.92
CA GLY A 306 -22.58 -6.48 2.60
C GLY A 306 -22.63 -7.84 1.90
N THR A 307 -22.95 -7.87 0.60
CA THR A 307 -22.92 -9.06 -0.25
C THR A 307 -21.51 -9.64 -0.43
N GLU A 308 -20.47 -8.90 -0.04
CA GLU A 308 -19.10 -9.38 0.04
C GLU A 308 -18.64 -9.48 1.51
N GLY A 309 -18.36 -10.71 1.96
CA GLY A 309 -17.73 -10.98 3.25
C GLY A 309 -18.67 -11.54 4.32
N SER A 310 -19.13 -12.78 4.13
CA SER A 310 -19.64 -13.62 5.21
C SER A 310 -18.48 -14.13 6.09
N GLY A 311 -18.52 -13.86 7.39
CA GLY A 311 -17.95 -14.73 8.44
C GLY A 311 -16.48 -14.56 8.89
N ALA A 312 -15.55 -14.02 8.09
CA ALA A 312 -14.11 -14.05 8.43
C ALA A 312 -13.41 -12.68 8.62
N ILE A 313 -13.95 -11.59 8.10
CA ILE A 313 -13.20 -10.32 7.90
C ILE A 313 -13.66 -9.20 8.85
N ARG A 314 -14.68 -9.43 9.68
CA ARG A 314 -15.35 -8.39 10.47
C ARG A 314 -14.65 -8.13 11.80
N CYS A 315 -14.73 -6.87 12.25
CA CYS A 315 -14.18 -6.38 13.51
C CYS A 315 -15.23 -6.18 14.62
N GLN A 316 -16.37 -6.88 14.50
CA GLN A 316 -17.36 -7.09 15.56
C GLN A 316 -17.02 -8.34 16.35
#